data_AF-A0A7S2G954-F1
#
_entry.id   AF-A0A7S2G954-F1
#
_cell.length_a   1.000
_cell.length_b   1.000
_cell.length_c   1.000
_cell.angle_alpha   90.00
_cell.angle_beta   90.00
_cell.angle_gamma   90.00
#
_symmetry.space_group_name_H-M   'P 1'
#
loop_
_entity.id
_entity.type
_entity.pdbx_description
1 polymer ?
#
loop_
_entity_poly.entity_id
_entity_poly.type
_entity_poly.pdbx_seq_one_letter_code
_entity_poly.pdbx_strand_id
1 'polypeptide(L)'
;IEEAIAIVNEVDPQPLALYCFSGDKAITERVVKHISSGDVLVNDTYFHMINPTVPFGGVGTSGHGTYRGRYSYEAFTHMRGVVWRHGVYDIDQTLPCNVRYPPSGDVRKALIPRALKLFPVVPRVFKFRMPSLWFLLFTVLPTLVAWAAINHGAASAGATPFVFAQVCVSAAVMKLVNQTESGVQDMMASVVW
;
A
#
# COMPACT_ATOMS: atom_id res chain seq x y z
N ILE A 1 -11.26 29.14 -5.03
CA ILE A 1 -11.31 27.72 -4.61
C ILE A 1 -10.63 27.52 -3.25
N GLU A 2 -9.43 28.08 -3.03
CA GLU A 2 -8.73 28.00 -1.73
C GLU A 2 -9.54 28.54 -0.55
N GLU A 3 -10.22 29.66 -0.74
CA GLU A 3 -11.14 30.23 0.26
C GLU A 3 -12.29 29.26 0.60
N ALA A 4 -12.89 28.62 -0.42
CA ALA A 4 -13.96 27.65 -0.20
C ALA A 4 -13.47 26.41 0.57
N ILE A 5 -12.26 25.93 0.27
CA ILE A 5 -11.64 24.82 1.02
C ILE A 5 -11.41 25.23 2.48
N ALA A 6 -10.93 26.45 2.72
CA ALA A 6 -10.73 26.97 4.07
C ALA A 6 -12.04 27.06 4.86
N ILE A 7 -13.10 27.60 4.24
CA ILE A 7 -14.42 27.70 4.86
C ILE A 7 -14.97 26.32 5.23
N VAL A 8 -14.91 25.34 4.33
CA VAL A 8 -15.41 23.99 4.63
C VAL A 8 -14.65 23.40 5.81
N ASN A 9 -13.32 23.47 5.80
CA ASN A 9 -12.49 22.95 6.88
C ASN A 9 -12.69 23.67 8.22
N GLU A 10 -13.13 24.93 8.21
CA GLU A 10 -13.45 25.71 9.42
C GLU A 10 -14.84 25.35 9.97
N VAL A 11 -15.84 25.19 9.10
CA VAL A 11 -17.24 24.93 9.49
C VAL A 11 -17.44 23.48 9.95
N ASP A 12 -17.04 22.53 9.13
CA ASP A 12 -17.06 21.10 9.46
C ASP A 12 -15.88 20.43 8.75
N PRO A 13 -14.83 20.03 9.48
CA PRO A 13 -13.64 19.44 8.87
C PRO A 13 -13.90 18.04 8.28
N GLN A 14 -15.01 17.37 8.65
CA GLN A 14 -15.27 15.99 8.24
C GLN A 14 -16.76 15.73 7.94
N PRO A 15 -17.33 16.40 6.92
CA PRO A 15 -18.72 16.22 6.53
C PRO A 15 -18.99 14.83 5.96
N LEU A 16 -20.25 14.40 6.04
CA LEU A 16 -20.67 13.09 5.52
C LEU A 16 -20.53 12.99 4.00
N ALA A 17 -20.92 14.05 3.28
CA ALA A 17 -20.85 14.09 1.82
C ALA A 17 -20.37 15.46 1.33
N LEU A 18 -19.46 15.45 0.36
CA LEU A 18 -18.93 16.64 -0.31
C LEU A 18 -19.40 16.66 -1.77
N TYR A 19 -19.96 17.78 -2.20
CA TYR A 19 -20.43 17.97 -3.57
C TYR A 19 -19.56 19.00 -4.29
N CYS A 20 -18.91 18.60 -5.38
CA CYS A 20 -18.03 19.45 -6.18
C CYS A 20 -18.57 19.58 -7.60
N PHE A 21 -18.97 20.78 -8.01
CA PHE A 21 -19.40 21.06 -9.38
C PHE A 21 -18.27 21.79 -10.12
N SER A 22 -17.65 21.11 -11.09
CA SER A 22 -16.55 21.65 -11.89
C SER A 22 -16.40 20.89 -13.21
N GLY A 23 -16.16 21.62 -14.29
CA GLY A 23 -15.71 21.04 -15.56
C GLY A 23 -14.18 20.85 -15.64
N ASP A 24 -13.43 21.49 -14.74
CA ASP A 24 -11.97 21.37 -14.65
C ASP A 24 -11.59 20.29 -13.62
N LYS A 25 -10.86 19.28 -14.09
CA LYS A 25 -10.37 18.16 -13.28
C LYS A 25 -9.36 18.60 -12.24
N ALA A 26 -8.53 19.60 -12.54
CA ALA A 26 -7.51 20.07 -11.61
C ALA A 26 -8.14 20.67 -10.35
N ILE A 27 -9.28 21.36 -10.51
CA ILE A 27 -10.04 21.91 -9.40
C ILE A 27 -10.65 20.79 -8.55
N THR A 28 -11.27 19.78 -9.18
CA THR A 28 -11.87 18.64 -8.49
C THR A 28 -10.85 17.84 -7.70
N GLU A 29 -9.70 17.49 -8.29
CA GLU A 29 -8.62 16.78 -7.62
C GLU A 29 -8.08 17.57 -6.43
N ARG A 30 -7.98 18.90 -6.59
CA ARG A 30 -7.55 19.79 -5.50
C ARG A 30 -8.55 19.77 -4.35
N VAL A 31 -9.85 19.84 -4.62
CA VAL A 31 -10.89 19.78 -3.58
C VAL A 31 -10.87 18.44 -2.85
N VAL A 32 -10.87 17.32 -3.58
CA VAL A 32 -10.84 15.96 -3.00
C VAL A 32 -9.60 15.75 -2.12
N LYS A 33 -8.46 16.32 -2.51
CA LYS A 33 -7.20 16.16 -1.77
C LYS A 33 -7.13 16.95 -0.47
N HIS A 34 -7.83 18.09 -0.38
CA HIS A 34 -7.70 19.03 0.73
C HIS A 34 -8.87 19.01 1.71
N ILE A 35 -9.97 18.32 1.39
CA ILE A 35 -11.15 18.19 2.25
C ILE A 35 -11.36 16.70 2.56
N SER A 36 -11.34 16.35 3.84
CA SER A 36 -11.71 15.01 4.30
C SER A 36 -13.22 14.90 4.37
N SER A 37 -13.81 13.86 3.79
CA SER A 37 -15.27 13.63 3.85
C SER A 37 -15.57 12.14 3.77
N GLY A 38 -16.80 11.74 4.11
CA GLY A 38 -17.26 10.37 3.93
C GLY A 38 -17.30 9.98 2.45
N ASP A 39 -18.15 10.67 1.69
CA ASP A 39 -18.29 10.49 0.25
C ASP A 39 -18.07 11.80 -0.53
N VAL A 40 -17.52 11.71 -1.74
CA VAL A 40 -17.37 12.87 -2.65
C VAL A 40 -18.08 12.60 -3.97
N LEU A 41 -18.85 13.59 -4.45
CA LEU A 41 -19.53 13.54 -5.73
C LEU A 41 -19.11 14.72 -6.59
N VAL A 42 -18.91 14.43 -7.87
CA VAL A 42 -18.49 15.42 -8.86
C VAL A 42 -19.60 15.59 -9.87
N ASN A 43 -20.07 16.83 -10.03
CA ASN A 43 -21.13 17.21 -10.96
C ASN A 43 -22.50 16.53 -10.72
N ASP A 44 -22.71 15.99 -9.53
CA ASP A 44 -23.99 15.39 -9.14
C ASP A 44 -24.20 15.52 -7.63
N THR A 45 -25.44 15.37 -7.20
CA THR A 45 -25.84 15.28 -5.79
C THR A 45 -26.55 13.95 -5.56
N TYR A 46 -26.43 13.39 -4.35
CA TYR A 46 -27.20 12.22 -3.91
C TYR A 46 -26.94 10.87 -4.62
N PHE A 47 -26.43 10.84 -5.86
CA PHE A 47 -26.36 9.63 -6.69
C PHE A 47 -25.51 8.49 -6.10
N HIS A 48 -24.56 8.82 -5.23
CA HIS A 48 -23.78 7.88 -4.43
C HIS A 48 -24.65 6.97 -3.54
N MET A 49 -25.90 7.33 -3.25
CA MET A 49 -26.85 6.48 -2.53
C MET A 49 -27.45 5.35 -3.37
N ILE A 50 -27.49 5.51 -4.70
CA ILE A 50 -28.15 4.56 -5.60
C ILE A 50 -27.24 3.37 -5.90
N ASN A 51 -25.91 3.59 -5.94
CA ASN A 51 -24.97 2.54 -6.28
C ASN A 51 -24.66 1.63 -5.06
N PRO A 52 -25.07 0.34 -5.08
CA PRO A 52 -24.82 -0.58 -3.98
C PRO A 52 -23.34 -0.98 -3.81
N THR A 53 -22.48 -0.71 -4.80
CA THR A 53 -21.05 -1.06 -4.75
C THR A 53 -20.19 -0.02 -4.05
N VAL A 54 -20.68 1.21 -3.90
CA VAL A 54 -19.95 2.29 -3.22
C VAL A 54 -20.24 2.19 -1.72
N PRO A 55 -19.22 2.12 -0.84
CA PRO A 55 -19.43 2.16 0.60
C PRO A 55 -20.04 3.50 0.98
N PHE A 56 -20.93 3.50 1.97
CA PHE A 56 -21.44 4.75 2.53
C PHE A 56 -21.23 4.76 4.03
N GLY A 57 -20.61 5.83 4.50
CA GLY A 57 -20.23 6.01 5.89
C GLY A 57 -19.60 7.36 6.11
N GLY A 58 -19.64 7.80 7.37
CA GLY A 58 -18.99 9.04 7.79
C GLY A 58 -17.53 8.81 8.19
N VAL A 59 -16.85 9.93 8.42
CA VAL A 59 -15.52 9.95 9.04
C VAL A 59 -15.53 11.00 10.16
N GLY A 60 -15.07 10.61 11.35
CA GLY A 60 -14.95 11.50 12.51
C GLY A 60 -16.28 12.08 12.99
N THR A 61 -16.48 13.40 12.82
CA THR A 61 -17.69 14.11 13.31
C THR A 61 -18.97 13.64 12.61
N SER A 62 -18.89 13.25 11.34
CA SER A 62 -20.03 12.76 10.57
C SER A 62 -20.42 11.30 10.86
N GLY A 63 -19.58 10.56 11.58
CA GLY A 63 -19.83 9.16 11.94
C GLY A 63 -18.64 8.25 11.67
N HIS A 64 -18.84 6.96 11.96
CA HIS A 64 -17.83 5.92 11.76
C HIS A 64 -18.48 4.65 11.22
N GLY A 65 -17.67 3.86 10.52
CA GLY A 65 -18.14 2.64 9.88
C GLY A 65 -18.79 2.92 8.53
N THR A 66 -18.90 1.87 7.74
CA THR A 66 -19.52 1.90 6.42
C THR A 66 -20.49 0.75 6.31
N TYR A 67 -21.53 0.93 5.51
CA TYR A 67 -22.44 -0.14 5.15
C TYR A 67 -22.71 -0.07 3.65
N ARG A 68 -23.58 -0.98 3.18
CA ARG A 68 -24.05 -1.21 1.81
C ARG A 68 -23.37 -2.40 1.13
N GLY A 69 -24.17 -3.23 0.45
CA GLY A 69 -23.69 -4.42 -0.25
C GLY A 69 -22.85 -5.32 0.66
N ARG A 70 -21.61 -5.58 0.24
CA ARG A 70 -20.62 -6.36 1.00
C ARG A 70 -20.23 -5.69 2.33
N TYR A 71 -20.16 -4.36 2.38
CA TYR A 71 -19.78 -3.63 3.58
C TYR A 71 -20.82 -3.78 4.70
N SER A 72 -22.11 -3.92 4.36
CA SER A 72 -23.13 -4.26 5.37
C SER A 72 -22.88 -5.64 5.97
N TYR A 73 -22.52 -6.63 5.15
CA TYR A 73 -22.20 -7.96 5.64
C TYR A 73 -20.99 -7.89 6.58
N GLU A 74 -19.91 -7.23 6.19
CA GLU A 74 -18.73 -7.05 7.03
C GLU A 74 -19.03 -6.29 8.32
N ALA A 75 -19.88 -5.25 8.29
CA ALA A 75 -20.27 -4.48 9.46
C ALA A 75 -21.12 -5.27 10.48
N PHE A 76 -21.92 -6.22 10.02
CA PHE A 76 -22.80 -7.03 10.88
C PHE A 76 -22.29 -8.46 11.10
N THR A 77 -21.10 -8.81 10.60
CA THR A 77 -20.49 -10.12 10.82
C THR A 77 -19.24 -10.02 11.68
N HIS A 78 -19.08 -11.00 12.57
CA HIS A 78 -17.89 -11.11 13.39
C HIS A 78 -16.83 -11.95 12.67
N MET A 79 -15.72 -11.30 12.28
CA MET A 79 -14.55 -11.93 11.64
C MET A 79 -13.78 -12.79 12.66
N ARG A 80 -14.12 -14.08 12.75
CA ARG A 80 -13.47 -15.01 13.68
C ARG A 80 -12.11 -15.48 13.15
N GLY A 81 -11.02 -14.98 13.74
CA GLY A 81 -9.68 -15.51 13.51
C GLY A 81 -9.51 -16.94 14.03
N VAL A 82 -9.14 -17.88 13.16
CA VAL A 82 -8.83 -19.28 13.53
C VAL A 82 -7.44 -19.61 13.04
N VAL A 83 -6.55 -19.98 13.98
CA VAL A 83 -5.17 -20.37 13.67
C VAL A 83 -4.99 -21.85 13.99
N TRP A 84 -4.68 -22.63 12.97
CA TRP A 84 -4.32 -24.04 13.10
C TRP A 84 -2.81 -24.19 13.13
N ARG A 85 -2.28 -24.69 14.24
CA ARG A 85 -0.86 -25.03 14.39
C ARG A 85 -0.70 -26.55 14.30
N HIS A 86 0.20 -27.00 13.43
CA HIS A 86 0.59 -28.40 13.38
C HIS A 86 1.40 -28.77 14.64
N GLY A 87 0.99 -29.81 15.36
CA GLY A 87 1.60 -30.16 16.66
C GLY A 87 3.05 -30.66 16.59
N VAL A 88 3.55 -31.03 15.41
CA VAL A 88 4.88 -31.63 15.23
C VAL A 88 5.98 -30.60 14.96
N TYR A 89 5.62 -29.39 14.52
CA TYR A 89 6.59 -28.35 14.16
C TYR A 89 6.47 -27.15 15.10
N ASP A 90 6.52 -27.41 16.41
CA ASP A 90 6.71 -26.30 17.32
C ASP A 90 8.15 -25.79 17.23
N ILE A 91 8.29 -24.47 17.09
CA ILE A 91 9.61 -23.81 16.97
C ILE A 91 10.50 -24.21 18.14
N ASP A 92 9.90 -24.37 19.33
CA ASP A 92 10.57 -24.77 20.57
C ASP A 92 10.96 -26.25 20.63
N GLN A 93 10.35 -27.13 19.82
CA GLN A 93 10.76 -28.54 19.70
C GLN A 93 11.86 -28.72 18.64
N THR A 94 11.85 -27.88 17.59
CA THR A 94 12.83 -27.96 16.50
C THR A 94 14.12 -27.19 16.76
N LEU A 95 14.08 -26.10 17.54
CA LEU A 95 15.27 -25.32 17.88
C LEU A 95 15.80 -25.73 19.26
N PRO A 96 17.13 -25.82 19.45
CA PRO A 96 17.74 -26.08 20.75
C PRO A 96 17.58 -24.92 21.75
N CYS A 97 16.85 -23.87 21.38
CA CYS A 97 16.49 -22.76 22.26
C CYS A 97 14.97 -22.74 22.46
N ASN A 98 14.54 -22.79 23.72
CA ASN A 98 13.15 -22.66 24.10
C ASN A 98 12.73 -21.18 24.00
N VAL A 99 12.21 -20.76 22.84
CA VAL A 99 11.91 -19.37 22.49
C VAL A 99 10.57 -18.92 23.06
N ARG A 100 9.56 -19.79 23.15
CA ARG A 100 8.22 -19.45 23.66
C ARG A 100 8.01 -19.94 25.09
N TYR A 101 8.29 -21.20 25.41
CA TYR A 101 8.04 -21.77 26.74
C TYR A 101 9.18 -21.50 27.77
N PRO A 102 8.90 -21.56 29.07
CA PRO A 102 9.93 -21.62 30.13
C PRO A 102 10.44 -23.05 30.35
N PRO A 103 11.63 -23.27 30.96
CA PRO A 103 12.61 -22.28 31.43
C PRO A 103 13.37 -21.63 30.27
N SER A 104 13.56 -20.32 30.35
CA SER A 104 14.32 -19.59 29.33
C SER A 104 15.81 -19.87 29.49
N GLY A 105 16.38 -20.65 28.58
CA GLY A 105 17.83 -20.88 28.55
C GLY A 105 18.61 -19.57 28.37
N ASP A 106 19.83 -19.49 28.88
CA ASP A 106 20.65 -18.27 28.82
C ASP A 106 20.93 -17.82 27.38
N VAL A 107 20.94 -18.76 26.43
CA VAL A 107 20.99 -18.52 24.98
C VAL A 107 19.84 -17.65 24.48
N ARG A 108 18.62 -17.82 25.02
CA ARG A 108 17.44 -17.02 24.63
C ARG A 108 17.60 -15.57 25.08
N LYS A 109 18.06 -15.36 26.32
CA LYS A 109 18.25 -14.01 26.89
C LYS A 109 19.29 -13.20 26.12
N ALA A 110 20.30 -13.87 25.55
CA ALA A 110 21.29 -13.22 24.68
C ALA A 110 20.81 -13.05 23.22
N LEU A 111 20.03 -14.01 22.70
CA LEU A 111 19.62 -14.03 21.30
C LEU A 111 18.44 -13.11 20.98
N ILE A 112 17.40 -13.10 21.82
CA ILE A 112 16.20 -12.26 21.62
C ILE A 112 16.52 -10.76 21.48
N PRO A 113 17.30 -10.12 22.38
CA PRO A 113 17.60 -8.70 22.24
C PRO A 113 18.52 -8.41 21.05
N ARG A 114 19.32 -9.38 20.59
CA ARG A 114 20.11 -9.24 19.36
C ARG A 114 19.24 -9.37 18.11
N ALA A 115 18.32 -10.33 18.10
CA ALA A 115 17.36 -10.55 17.02
C ALA A 115 16.37 -9.37 16.89
N LEU A 116 15.88 -8.81 18.00
CA LEU A 116 15.03 -7.61 18.02
C LEU A 116 15.76 -6.36 17.52
N LYS A 117 17.09 -6.28 17.71
CA LYS A 117 17.91 -5.20 17.13
C LYS A 117 18.19 -5.41 15.64
N LEU A 118 18.32 -6.66 15.21
CA LEU A 118 18.55 -7.04 13.81
C LEU A 118 17.28 -6.87 12.96
N PHE A 119 16.12 -7.15 13.55
CA PHE A 119 14.81 -6.88 12.99
C PHE A 119 14.15 -5.76 13.79
N PRO A 120 14.51 -4.48 13.55
CA PRO A 120 13.75 -3.38 14.12
C PRO A 120 12.28 -3.59 13.75
N VAL A 121 11.42 -3.68 14.76
CA VAL A 121 9.97 -3.84 14.61
C VAL A 121 9.47 -2.68 13.76
N VAL A 122 9.33 -2.96 12.46
CA VAL A 122 8.76 -2.15 11.39
C VAL A 122 8.98 -0.63 11.57
N PRO A 123 9.99 -0.02 10.92
CA PRO A 123 9.91 1.42 10.69
C PRO A 123 8.68 1.66 9.82
N ARG A 124 7.68 2.31 10.43
CA ARG A 124 6.54 2.90 9.74
C ARG A 124 7.10 3.70 8.56
N VAL A 125 6.72 3.31 7.34
CA VAL A 125 7.15 3.81 6.02
C VAL A 125 8.63 3.58 5.63
N PHE A 126 8.87 2.43 5.01
CA PHE A 126 10.02 2.18 4.13
C PHE A 126 9.89 3.07 2.88
N LYS A 127 10.31 4.34 2.98
CA LYS A 127 10.40 5.24 1.83
C LYS A 127 11.67 4.88 1.05
N PHE A 128 11.58 3.85 0.21
CA PHE A 128 12.65 3.48 -0.72
C PHE A 128 12.76 4.54 -1.83
N ARG A 129 13.33 5.70 -1.48
CA ARG A 129 13.69 6.73 -2.44
C ARG A 129 15.02 6.32 -3.06
N MET A 130 14.99 5.48 -4.10
CA MET A 130 16.20 5.28 -4.91
C MET A 130 16.69 6.64 -5.40
N PRO A 131 17.96 7.02 -5.16
CA PRO A 131 18.50 8.23 -5.76
C PRO A 131 18.47 8.07 -7.29
N SER A 132 17.98 9.10 -8.00
CA SER A 132 17.77 9.10 -9.45
C SER A 132 19.00 8.64 -10.26
N LEU A 133 20.19 8.83 -9.70
CA LEU A 133 21.46 8.41 -10.30
C LEU A 133 21.57 6.89 -10.48
N TRP A 134 21.07 6.09 -9.55
CA TRP A 134 21.12 4.62 -9.65
C TRP A 134 20.15 4.08 -10.68
N PHE A 135 18.98 4.71 -10.82
CA PHE A 135 18.03 4.38 -11.89
C PHE A 135 18.63 4.66 -13.27
N LEU A 136 19.29 5.81 -13.44
CA LEU A 136 20.01 6.13 -14.67
C LEU A 136 21.14 5.12 -14.96
N LEU A 137 21.88 4.71 -13.94
CA LEU A 137 23.00 3.78 -14.11
C LEU A 137 22.54 2.36 -14.49
N PHE A 138 21.41 1.90 -13.95
CA PHE A 138 20.84 0.58 -14.28
C PHE A 138 20.00 0.55 -15.56
N THR A 139 19.54 1.68 -16.07
CA THR A 139 18.68 1.72 -17.28
C THR A 139 19.38 2.29 -18.50
N VAL A 140 20.17 3.36 -18.34
CA VAL A 140 20.81 4.08 -19.44
C VAL A 140 22.16 3.46 -19.81
N LEU A 141 22.91 2.95 -18.84
CA LEU A 141 24.21 2.32 -19.11
C LEU A 141 24.06 1.03 -19.95
N PRO A 142 23.14 0.08 -19.63
CA PRO A 142 23.00 -1.13 -20.44
C PRO A 142 22.44 -0.85 -21.83
N THR A 143 21.59 0.16 -21.98
CA THR A 143 21.01 0.55 -23.29
C THR A 143 22.05 1.22 -24.19
N LEU A 144 22.93 2.06 -23.64
CA LEU A 144 24.05 2.65 -24.40
C LEU A 144 25.10 1.61 -24.80
N VAL A 145 25.42 0.66 -23.91
CA VAL A 145 26.34 -0.44 -24.23
C VAL A 145 25.76 -1.35 -25.33
N ALA A 146 24.46 -1.64 -25.28
CA ALA A 146 23.77 -2.38 -26.34
C ALA A 146 23.76 -1.61 -27.68
N TRP A 147 23.52 -0.29 -27.67
CA TRP A 147 23.55 0.55 -28.88
C TRP A 147 24.96 0.62 -29.49
N ALA A 148 26.00 0.79 -28.66
CA ALA A 148 27.39 0.78 -29.12
C ALA A 148 27.80 -0.58 -29.70
N ALA A 149 27.37 -1.70 -29.09
CA ALA A 149 27.64 -3.04 -29.58
C ALA A 149 27.01 -3.31 -30.97
N ILE A 150 25.81 -2.76 -31.23
CA ILE A 150 25.14 -2.85 -32.53
C ILE A 150 25.89 -2.06 -33.60
N ASN A 151 26.38 -0.86 -33.27
CA ASN A 151 27.06 0.02 -34.23
C ASN A 151 28.51 -0.41 -34.54
N HIS A 152 29.15 -1.18 -33.67
CA HIS A 152 30.50 -1.72 -33.88
C HIS A 152 30.53 -3.14 -34.47
N GLY A 153 29.39 -3.69 -34.91
CA GLY A 153 29.33 -4.97 -35.64
C GLY A 153 29.65 -6.22 -34.80
N ALA A 154 29.71 -6.10 -33.47
CA ALA A 154 29.93 -7.22 -32.56
C ALA A 154 28.59 -7.91 -32.20
N ALA A 155 27.88 -8.41 -33.21
CA ALA A 155 26.63 -9.13 -33.02
C ALA A 155 26.91 -10.61 -32.66
N SER A 156 27.22 -10.90 -31.40
CA SER A 156 26.96 -12.23 -30.85
C SER A 156 25.55 -12.25 -30.25
N ALA A 157 24.67 -13.06 -30.83
CA ALA A 157 23.22 -13.13 -30.63
C ALA A 157 22.71 -13.55 -29.22
N GLY A 158 23.47 -13.28 -28.15
CA GLY A 158 23.14 -13.69 -26.78
C GLY A 158 22.67 -12.57 -25.83
N ALA A 159 22.88 -11.29 -26.15
CA ALA A 159 22.65 -10.19 -25.21
C ALA A 159 21.27 -9.49 -25.36
N THR A 160 20.59 -9.66 -26.49
CA THR A 160 19.29 -9.02 -26.77
C THR A 160 18.10 -9.54 -25.94
N PRO A 161 18.01 -10.82 -25.51
CA PRO A 161 16.89 -11.25 -24.66
C PRO A 161 17.01 -10.70 -23.23
N PHE A 162 18.21 -10.36 -22.76
CA PHE A 162 18.42 -9.85 -21.40
C PHE A 162 17.98 -8.40 -21.24
N VAL A 163 18.16 -7.56 -22.27
CA VAL A 163 17.70 -6.15 -22.26
C VAL A 163 16.18 -6.07 -22.36
N PHE A 164 15.55 -6.92 -23.19
CA PHE A 164 14.09 -7.02 -23.25
C PHE A 164 13.50 -7.56 -21.93
N ALA A 165 14.14 -8.57 -21.34
CA ALA A 165 13.77 -9.07 -20.01
C ALA A 165 13.94 -7.99 -18.93
N GLN A 166 14.99 -7.16 -18.98
CA GLN A 166 15.22 -6.09 -18.00
C GLN A 166 14.17 -4.98 -18.09
N VAL A 167 13.77 -4.56 -19.29
CA VAL A 167 12.68 -3.58 -19.48
C VAL A 167 11.33 -4.17 -19.03
N CYS A 168 11.07 -5.44 -19.32
CA CYS A 168 9.89 -6.15 -18.83
C CYS A 168 9.91 -6.33 -17.30
N VAL A 169 11.07 -6.58 -16.69
CA VAL A 169 11.23 -6.71 -15.24
C VAL A 169 11.07 -5.35 -14.58
N SER A 170 11.60 -4.24 -15.11
CA SER A 170 11.34 -2.90 -14.54
C SER A 170 9.87 -2.48 -14.68
N ALA A 171 9.21 -2.81 -15.79
CA ALA A 171 7.77 -2.56 -15.96
C ALA A 171 6.93 -3.48 -15.04
N ALA A 172 7.31 -4.75 -14.88
CA ALA A 172 6.65 -5.70 -14.00
C ALA A 172 6.90 -5.38 -12.52
N VAL A 173 8.10 -4.93 -12.15
CA VAL A 173 8.45 -4.44 -10.81
C VAL A 173 7.69 -3.16 -10.52
N MET A 174 7.55 -2.22 -11.47
CA MET A 174 6.68 -1.05 -11.27
C MET A 174 5.20 -1.46 -11.12
N LYS A 175 4.72 -2.46 -11.87
CA LYS A 175 3.36 -3.01 -11.72
C LYS A 175 3.16 -3.73 -10.38
N LEU A 176 4.17 -4.50 -9.95
CA LEU A 176 4.19 -5.22 -8.68
C LEU A 176 4.32 -4.25 -7.51
N VAL A 177 5.12 -3.19 -7.63
CA VAL A 177 5.24 -2.13 -6.62
C VAL A 177 3.90 -1.42 -6.47
N ASN A 178 3.23 -1.04 -7.57
CA ASN A 178 1.88 -0.49 -7.52
C ASN A 178 0.85 -1.49 -6.94
N GLN A 179 0.93 -2.77 -7.28
CA GLN A 179 0.05 -3.81 -6.73
C GLN A 179 0.35 -4.14 -5.26
N THR A 180 1.59 -3.97 -4.81
CA THR A 180 1.94 -4.06 -3.39
C THR A 180 1.54 -2.80 -2.65
N GLU A 181 1.52 -1.62 -3.26
CA GLU A 181 0.95 -0.42 -2.62
C GLU A 181 -0.56 -0.55 -2.46
N SER A 182 -1.29 -1.07 -3.46
CA SER A 182 -2.73 -1.37 -3.32
C SER A 182 -2.98 -2.55 -2.38
N GLY A 183 -2.15 -3.60 -2.44
CA GLY A 183 -2.25 -4.78 -1.58
C GLY A 183 -1.83 -4.50 -0.13
N VAL A 184 -0.93 -3.55 0.12
CA VAL A 184 -0.58 -3.05 1.45
C VAL A 184 -1.65 -2.08 1.95
N GLN A 185 -2.31 -1.30 1.09
CA GLN A 185 -3.53 -0.56 1.49
C GLN A 185 -4.67 -1.52 1.87
N ASP A 186 -4.89 -2.59 1.11
CA ASP A 186 -5.87 -3.64 1.44
C ASP A 186 -5.47 -4.46 2.67
N MET A 187 -4.17 -4.77 2.86
CA MET A 187 -3.68 -5.45 4.07
C MET A 187 -3.73 -4.54 5.29
N MET A 188 -3.39 -3.26 5.17
CA MET A 188 -3.53 -2.29 6.26
C MET A 188 -5.00 -2.02 6.59
N ALA A 189 -5.91 -2.10 5.61
CA ALA A 189 -7.35 -2.12 5.85
C ALA A 189 -7.83 -3.42 6.53
N SER A 190 -7.13 -4.54 6.35
CA SER A 190 -7.41 -5.81 7.03
C SER A 190 -6.70 -5.99 8.40
N VAL A 191 -5.70 -5.15 8.71
CA VAL A 191 -4.89 -5.16 9.95
C VAL A 191 -5.22 -3.97 10.85
N VAL A 192 -5.93 -2.95 10.34
CA VAL A 192 -6.79 -2.06 11.16
C VAL A 192 -8.18 -2.70 11.24
N TRP A 193 -8.19 -3.90 11.82
CA TRP A 193 -9.27 -4.53 12.57
C TRP A 193 -8.63 -5.28 13.74
#